data_AF-A0AAD4MIP8-F1
#
_entry.id   AF-A0AAD4MIP8-F1
#
_cell.length_a   1.000
_cell.length_b   1.000
_cell.length_c   1.000
_cell.angle_alpha   90.00
_cell.angle_beta   90.00
_cell.angle_gamma   90.00
#
_symmetry.space_group_name_H-M   'P 1'
#
loop_
_entity.id
_entity.type
_entity.pdbx_description
1 polymer ?
#
loop_
_entity_poly.entity_id
_entity_poly.type
_entity_poly.pdbx_seq_one_letter_code
_entity_poly.pdbx_strand_id
1 'polypeptide(L)'
;MPPSIRISQELFNKQGVAHQLAYIQCNFSILPKAITKLESQGLTLSQNLKVLAEVKTAISNAGGHIGQKIQTKLDFVMQNNPGLSKMAEIAKVHNGEEAELEFVRSKNRINEIKDISPLLAEIQNIFIGTTRPIVDRPLRVF
;
A
#
# COMPACT_ATOMS: atom_id res chain seq x y z
N MET A 1 -15.84 21.36 40.40
CA MET A 1 -15.35 20.62 39.22
C MET A 1 -16.33 20.83 38.07
N PRO A 2 -15.88 21.18 36.86
CA PRO A 2 -16.74 21.31 35.68
C PRO A 2 -17.52 20.00 35.43
N PRO A 3 -18.80 20.08 34.98
CA PRO A 3 -19.61 18.89 34.70
C PRO A 3 -18.92 17.89 33.75
N SER A 4 -18.19 18.40 32.75
CA SER A 4 -17.43 17.58 31.81
C SER A 4 -16.35 16.72 32.50
N ILE A 5 -15.59 17.30 33.43
CA ILE A 5 -14.53 16.59 34.16
C ILE A 5 -15.14 15.51 35.05
N ARG A 6 -16.26 15.81 35.75
CA ARG A 6 -16.96 14.84 36.59
C ARG A 6 -17.47 13.65 35.79
N ILE A 7 -18.13 13.90 34.66
CA ILE A 7 -18.67 12.85 33.78
C ILE A 7 -17.54 11.97 33.24
N SER A 8 -16.42 12.56 32.81
CA SER A 8 -15.26 11.77 32.36
C SER A 8 -14.72 10.86 33.46
N GLN A 9 -14.58 11.34 34.70
CA GLN A 9 -14.13 10.53 35.83
C GLN A 9 -15.09 9.36 36.12
N GLU A 10 -16.39 9.60 36.11
CA GLU A 10 -17.41 8.55 36.26
C GLU A 10 -17.32 7.50 35.15
N LEU A 11 -17.06 7.91 33.90
CA LEU A 11 -16.85 7.00 32.78
C LEU A 11 -15.58 6.16 32.93
N PHE A 12 -14.47 6.75 33.35
CA PHE A 12 -13.22 6.01 33.58
C PHE A 12 -13.32 5.02 34.73
N ASN A 13 -14.19 5.28 35.71
CA ASN A 13 -14.46 4.38 36.83
C ASN A 13 -15.42 3.23 36.48
N LYS A 14 -16.03 3.21 35.29
CA LYS A 14 -16.89 2.09 34.87
C LYS A 14 -16.07 0.81 34.69
N GLN A 15 -16.62 -0.28 35.20
CA GLN A 15 -16.01 -1.60 35.05
C GLN A 15 -15.82 -1.95 33.57
N GLY A 16 -14.65 -2.48 33.23
CA GLY A 16 -14.34 -2.90 31.86
C GLY A 16 -13.72 -1.81 30.97
N VAL A 17 -13.84 -0.52 31.30
CA VAL A 17 -13.24 0.57 30.50
C VAL A 17 -11.73 0.44 30.44
N ALA A 18 -11.07 0.13 31.55
CA ALA A 18 -9.62 -0.12 31.57
C ALA A 18 -9.20 -1.26 30.62
N HIS A 19 -9.97 -2.37 30.61
CA HIS A 19 -9.70 -3.51 29.72
C HIS A 19 -9.92 -3.16 28.24
N GLN A 20 -10.97 -2.40 27.94
CA GLN A 20 -11.26 -1.92 26.59
C GLN A 20 -10.17 -0.97 26.09
N LEU A 21 -9.71 -0.03 26.93
CA LEU A 21 -8.62 0.88 26.59
C LEU A 21 -7.31 0.14 26.37
N ALA A 22 -6.98 -0.84 27.24
CA ALA A 22 -5.81 -1.70 27.06
C ALA A 22 -5.88 -2.47 25.74
N TYR A 23 -7.04 -3.06 25.41
CA TYR A 23 -7.23 -3.75 24.14
C TYR A 23 -7.05 -2.80 22.94
N ILE A 24 -7.62 -1.60 22.99
CA ILE A 24 -7.48 -0.59 21.95
C ILE A 24 -6.01 -0.19 21.77
N GLN A 25 -5.31 0.09 22.87
CA GLN A 25 -3.91 0.50 22.86
C GLN A 25 -3.00 -0.58 22.29
N CYS A 26 -3.18 -1.84 22.70
CA CYS A 26 -2.34 -2.95 22.25
C CYS A 26 -2.54 -3.28 20.77
N ASN A 27 -3.77 -3.23 20.26
CA ASN A 27 -4.10 -3.71 18.92
C ASN A 27 -4.21 -2.59 17.86
N PHE A 28 -4.58 -1.37 18.25
CA PHE A 28 -4.94 -0.31 17.29
C PHE A 28 -4.11 0.98 17.45
N SER A 29 -3.05 0.96 18.25
CA SER A 29 -2.12 2.11 18.37
C SER A 29 -1.35 2.43 17.07
N ILE A 30 -1.41 1.54 16.07
CA ILE A 30 -0.89 1.81 14.72
C ILE A 30 -1.75 2.82 13.95
N LEU A 31 -3.06 2.90 14.23
CA LEU A 31 -3.99 3.73 13.45
C LEU A 31 -3.64 5.22 13.47
N PRO A 32 -3.40 5.87 14.64
CA PRO A 32 -3.05 7.29 14.65
C PRO A 32 -1.75 7.54 13.89
N LYS A 33 -0.74 6.68 14.05
CA LYS A 33 0.55 6.82 13.36
C LYS A 33 0.40 6.71 11.85
N ALA A 34 -0.41 5.76 11.39
CA ALA A 34 -0.67 5.56 9.98
C ALA A 34 -1.44 6.74 9.37
N ILE A 35 -2.47 7.25 10.05
CA ILE A 35 -3.23 8.43 9.60
C ILE A 35 -2.31 9.63 9.46
N THR A 36 -1.55 9.97 10.51
CA THR A 36 -0.59 11.09 10.47
C THR A 36 0.42 10.93 9.33
N LYS A 37 0.88 9.69 9.08
CA LYS A 37 1.81 9.41 7.99
C LYS A 37 1.15 9.61 6.61
N LEU A 38 -0.08 9.16 6.42
CA LEU A 38 -0.82 9.32 5.16
C LEU A 38 -1.24 10.77 4.90
N GLU A 39 -1.43 11.58 5.94
CA GLU A 39 -1.72 13.02 5.82
C GLU A 39 -0.46 13.84 5.48
N SER A 40 0.73 13.29 5.73
CA SER A 40 1.99 13.96 5.44
C SER A 40 2.30 13.96 3.93
N GLN A 41 2.96 15.02 3.47
CA GLN A 41 3.45 15.12 2.10
C GLN A 41 4.84 14.47 1.97
N GLY A 42 5.20 14.08 0.74
CA GLY A 42 6.54 13.56 0.41
C GLY A 42 6.68 12.04 0.43
N LEU A 43 5.61 11.30 0.72
CA LEU A 43 5.58 9.85 0.53
C LEU A 43 5.25 9.50 -0.92
N THR A 44 5.96 8.53 -1.47
CA THR A 44 5.64 7.97 -2.79
C THR A 44 4.35 7.17 -2.72
N LEU A 45 3.69 6.97 -3.87
CA LEU A 45 2.49 6.16 -3.95
C LEU A 45 2.70 4.74 -3.37
N SER A 46 3.82 4.09 -3.72
CA SER A 46 4.19 2.78 -3.19
C SER A 46 4.38 2.79 -1.67
N GLN A 47 4.96 3.86 -1.11
CA GLN A 47 5.09 4.00 0.34
C GLN A 47 3.74 4.18 1.05
N ASN A 48 2.83 4.97 0.47
CA ASN A 48 1.48 5.15 1.01
C ASN A 48 0.69 3.84 1.02
N LEU A 49 0.76 3.07 -0.07
CA LEU A 49 0.12 1.75 -0.13
C LEU A 49 0.72 0.76 0.86
N LYS A 50 2.03 0.83 1.11
CA LYS A 50 2.70 0.01 2.14
C LYS A 50 2.17 0.33 3.54
N VAL A 51 1.98 1.60 3.88
CA VAL A 51 1.38 2.01 5.18
C VAL A 51 -0.01 1.40 5.35
N LEU A 52 -0.82 1.41 4.30
CA LEU A 52 -2.14 0.81 4.33
C LEU A 52 -2.08 -0.72 4.52
N ALA A 53 -1.14 -1.39 3.85
CA ALA A 53 -0.91 -2.83 4.04
C ALA A 53 -0.50 -3.16 5.48
N GLU A 54 0.39 -2.38 6.07
CA GLU A 54 0.81 -2.53 7.49
C GLU A 54 -0.37 -2.40 8.45
N VAL A 55 -1.27 -1.43 8.23
CA VAL A 55 -2.51 -1.26 9.02
C VAL A 55 -3.42 -2.48 8.86
N LYS A 56 -3.60 -2.97 7.62
CA LYS A 56 -4.45 -4.15 7.36
C LYS A 56 -3.92 -5.38 8.09
N THR A 57 -2.61 -5.62 8.05
CA THR A 57 -1.97 -6.73 8.78
C THR A 57 -2.11 -6.58 10.29
N ALA A 58 -1.93 -5.38 10.84
CA ALA A 58 -2.10 -5.15 12.26
C ALA A 58 -3.53 -5.41 12.74
N ILE A 59 -4.54 -4.98 11.96
CA ILE A 59 -5.95 -5.22 12.28
C ILE A 59 -6.30 -6.70 12.12
N SER A 60 -5.78 -7.41 11.12
CA SER A 60 -6.04 -8.85 10.98
C SER A 60 -5.45 -9.67 12.13
N ASN A 61 -4.39 -9.17 12.77
CA ASN A 61 -3.76 -9.81 13.92
C ASN A 61 -4.49 -9.52 15.24
N ALA A 62 -5.44 -8.57 15.25
CA ALA A 62 -6.25 -8.28 16.43
C ALA A 62 -7.23 -9.43 16.69
N GLY A 63 -6.90 -10.28 17.66
CA GLY A 63 -7.72 -11.45 18.00
C GLY A 63 -9.04 -11.10 18.70
N GLY A 64 -10.01 -12.01 18.64
CA GLY A 64 -11.28 -11.91 19.35
C GLY A 64 -12.38 -11.16 18.59
N HIS A 65 -13.59 -11.18 19.15
CA HIS A 65 -14.81 -10.70 18.47
C HIS A 65 -14.78 -9.20 18.12
N ILE A 66 -14.09 -8.36 18.92
CA ILE A 66 -13.94 -6.93 18.63
C ILE A 66 -13.01 -6.71 17.44
N GLY A 67 -11.86 -7.40 17.40
CA GLY A 67 -10.92 -7.34 16.28
C GLY A 67 -11.57 -7.74 14.97
N GLN A 68 -12.34 -8.84 14.97
CA GLN A 68 -13.13 -9.27 13.80
C GLN A 68 -14.13 -8.21 13.32
N LYS A 69 -14.87 -7.58 14.24
CA LYS A 69 -15.81 -6.49 13.88
C LYS A 69 -15.09 -5.30 13.23
N ILE A 70 -13.92 -4.94 13.76
CA ILE A 70 -13.10 -3.84 13.22
C ILE A 70 -12.52 -4.23 11.86
N GLN A 71 -12.06 -5.46 11.68
CA GLN A 71 -11.59 -5.98 10.40
C GLN A 71 -12.70 -5.93 9.34
N THR A 72 -13.90 -6.39 9.66
CA THR A 72 -15.05 -6.30 8.74
C THR A 72 -15.33 -4.85 8.34
N LYS A 73 -15.24 -3.91 9.30
CA LYS A 73 -15.42 -2.49 9.01
C LYS A 73 -14.32 -1.94 8.09
N LEU A 74 -13.07 -2.34 8.32
CA LEU A 74 -11.94 -1.97 7.47
C LEU A 74 -12.15 -2.48 6.04
N ASP A 75 -12.45 -3.77 5.88
CA ASP A 75 -12.66 -4.39 4.58
C ASP A 75 -13.81 -3.72 3.83
N PHE A 76 -14.90 -3.40 4.52
CA PHE A 76 -16.01 -2.65 3.94
C PHE A 76 -15.57 -1.28 3.41
N VAL A 77 -14.80 -0.51 4.20
CA VAL A 77 -14.30 0.81 3.78
C VAL A 77 -13.37 0.69 2.57
N MET A 78 -12.49 -0.31 2.56
CA MET A 78 -11.55 -0.53 1.46
C MET A 78 -12.26 -0.94 0.16
N GLN A 79 -13.23 -1.85 0.24
CA GLN A 79 -14.01 -2.31 -0.90
C GLN A 79 -14.87 -1.20 -1.50
N ASN A 80 -15.39 -0.29 -0.68
CA ASN A 80 -16.19 0.85 -1.13
C ASN A 80 -15.35 2.05 -1.58
N ASN A 81 -14.03 1.91 -1.67
CA ASN A 81 -13.13 2.94 -2.19
C ASN A 81 -12.55 2.54 -3.56
N PRO A 82 -13.28 2.79 -4.67
CA PRO A 82 -12.78 2.47 -6.01
C PRO A 82 -11.51 3.25 -6.38
N GLY A 83 -11.29 4.42 -5.76
CA GLY A 83 -10.06 5.20 -5.94
C GLY A 83 -8.83 4.47 -5.44
N LEU A 84 -8.94 3.71 -4.35
CA LEU A 84 -7.85 2.89 -3.84
C LEU A 84 -7.42 1.80 -4.83
N SER A 85 -8.38 1.13 -5.46
CA SER A 85 -8.09 0.11 -6.48
C SER A 85 -7.32 0.72 -7.67
N LYS A 86 -7.79 1.87 -8.18
CA LYS A 86 -7.09 2.60 -9.25
C LYS A 86 -5.69 3.03 -8.85
N MET A 87 -5.51 3.51 -7.62
CA MET A 87 -4.20 3.88 -7.10
C MET A 87 -3.25 2.68 -7.01
N ALA A 88 -3.76 1.50 -6.62
CA ALA A 88 -2.97 0.28 -6.62
C ALA A 88 -2.50 -0.12 -8.03
N GLU A 89 -3.39 -0.04 -9.04
CA GLU A 89 -3.02 -0.31 -10.43
C GLU A 89 -2.00 0.70 -10.98
N ILE A 90 -2.13 2.00 -10.64
CA ILE A 90 -1.12 3.01 -11.01
C ILE A 90 0.22 2.70 -10.35
N ALA A 91 0.23 2.25 -9.10
CA ALA A 91 1.46 1.88 -8.40
C ALA A 91 2.15 0.68 -9.06
N LYS A 92 1.39 -0.31 -9.53
CA LYS A 92 1.93 -1.44 -10.31
C LYS A 92 2.67 -0.95 -11.55
N VAL A 93 2.04 -0.09 -12.36
CA VAL A 93 2.70 0.51 -13.54
C VAL A 93 3.96 1.26 -13.14
N HIS A 94 3.92 2.04 -12.06
CA HIS A 94 5.08 2.80 -11.58
C HIS A 94 6.24 1.89 -11.15
N ASN A 95 5.94 0.68 -10.68
CA ASN A 95 6.92 -0.33 -10.30
C ASN A 95 7.30 -1.28 -11.46
N GLY A 96 6.77 -1.06 -12.67
CA GLY A 96 7.03 -1.92 -13.83
C GLY A 96 6.25 -3.24 -13.86
N GLU A 97 5.22 -3.37 -13.03
CA GLU A 97 4.33 -4.52 -12.99
C GLU A 97 3.16 -4.37 -13.97
N GLU A 98 2.56 -5.50 -14.38
CA GLU A 98 1.37 -5.51 -15.22
C GLU A 98 0.15 -4.97 -14.46
N ALA A 99 -0.63 -4.10 -15.10
CA ALA A 99 -1.79 -3.44 -14.50
C ALA A 99 -2.97 -3.41 -15.45
N GLU A 100 -4.18 -3.51 -14.91
CA GLU A 100 -5.44 -3.50 -15.67
C GLU A 100 -6.01 -2.07 -15.78
N LEU A 101 -5.21 -1.13 -16.30
CA LEU A 101 -5.67 0.25 -16.53
C LEU A 101 -6.20 0.41 -17.95
N GLU A 102 -7.46 0.84 -18.08
CA GLU A 102 -8.12 1.06 -19.37
C GLU A 102 -7.34 2.04 -20.28
N PHE A 103 -6.70 3.06 -19.71
CA PHE A 103 -5.85 4.03 -20.43
C PHE A 103 -4.54 3.42 -20.98
N VAL A 104 -3.99 2.37 -20.36
CA VAL A 104 -2.81 1.65 -20.90
C VAL A 104 -3.19 0.90 -22.18
N ARG A 105 -4.46 0.49 -22.31
CA ARG A 105 -4.97 -0.27 -23.46
C ARG A 105 -5.19 0.58 -24.72
N SER A 106 -5.31 1.91 -24.59
CA SER A 106 -5.31 2.82 -25.73
C SER A 106 -3.91 2.86 -26.35
N LYS A 107 -3.68 1.98 -27.32
CA LYS A 107 -2.54 1.97 -28.25
C LYS A 107 -2.22 3.39 -28.76
N ASN A 108 -0.93 3.75 -28.74
CA ASN A 108 -0.21 4.56 -29.74
C ASN A 108 0.81 5.58 -29.19
N ARG A 109 1.68 5.18 -28.24
CA ARG A 109 2.95 5.92 -27.99
C ARG A 109 4.23 5.08 -28.14
N ILE A 110 4.09 3.75 -28.33
CA ILE A 110 5.23 2.83 -28.50
C ILE A 110 6.00 3.11 -29.81
N ASN A 111 5.33 3.67 -30.82
CA ASN A 111 5.97 3.97 -32.11
C ASN A 111 6.95 5.16 -32.05
N GLU A 112 6.88 6.03 -31.04
CA GLU A 112 7.80 7.17 -30.85
C GLU A 112 9.11 6.76 -30.15
N ILE A 113 9.14 5.58 -29.51
CA ILE A 113 10.28 5.10 -28.72
C ILE A 113 11.20 4.18 -29.55
N LYS A 114 10.76 3.76 -30.74
CA LYS A 114 11.48 2.81 -31.62
C LYS A 114 12.83 3.33 -32.15
N ASP A 115 13.10 4.63 -32.09
CA ASP A 115 14.33 5.24 -32.62
C ASP A 115 15.54 5.20 -31.65
N ILE A 116 15.44 4.52 -30.50
CA ILE A 116 16.57 4.35 -29.56
C ILE A 116 17.07 2.89 -29.60
N SER A 117 17.82 2.58 -30.66
CA SER A 117 17.91 1.25 -31.27
C SER A 117 18.73 0.11 -30.59
N PRO A 118 19.51 0.29 -29.49
CA PRO A 118 20.08 -0.87 -28.76
C PRO A 118 19.62 -1.01 -27.30
N LEU A 119 19.62 0.09 -26.53
CA LEU A 119 19.26 0.07 -25.10
C LEU A 119 17.81 -0.34 -24.88
N LEU A 120 16.91 0.01 -25.80
CA LEU A 120 15.51 -0.38 -25.72
C LEU A 120 15.32 -1.89 -25.88
N ALA A 121 16.16 -2.54 -26.70
CA ALA A 121 16.12 -4.00 -26.86
C ALA A 121 16.62 -4.71 -25.60
N GLU A 122 17.64 -4.17 -24.92
CA GLU A 122 18.10 -4.67 -23.62
C GLU A 122 17.04 -4.49 -22.53
N ILE A 123 16.41 -3.31 -22.45
CA ILE A 123 15.31 -3.04 -21.52
C ILE A 123 14.12 -3.96 -21.82
N GLN A 124 13.74 -4.13 -23.09
CA GLN A 124 12.69 -5.07 -23.48
C GLN A 124 13.02 -6.51 -23.08
N ASN A 125 14.27 -6.95 -23.29
CA ASN A 125 14.74 -8.28 -22.88
C ASN A 125 14.64 -8.51 -21.36
N ILE A 126 14.89 -7.46 -20.56
CA ILE A 126 14.70 -7.50 -19.10
C ILE A 126 13.21 -7.66 -18.76
N PHE A 127 12.32 -6.90 -19.42
CA PHE A 127 10.87 -6.99 -19.20
C PHE A 127 10.26 -8.33 -19.64
N ILE A 128 10.73 -8.95 -20.72
CA ILE A 128 10.24 -10.26 -21.20
C ILE A 128 10.95 -11.45 -20.53
N GLY A 129 11.87 -11.21 -19.60
CA GLY A 129 12.59 -12.26 -18.86
C GLY A 129 13.57 -13.09 -19.71
N THR A 130 13.88 -12.66 -20.94
CA THR A 130 14.87 -13.32 -21.79
C THR A 130 16.22 -12.63 -21.64
N THR A 131 16.97 -12.93 -20.58
CA THR A 131 18.40 -12.63 -20.59
C THR A 131 19.06 -13.51 -21.64
N ARG A 132 19.34 -12.97 -22.83
CA ARG A 132 20.26 -13.65 -23.75
C ARG A 132 21.61 -13.75 -23.03
N PRO A 133 22.24 -14.93 -22.95
CA PRO A 133 23.59 -15.01 -22.41
C PRO A 133 24.48 -14.10 -23.23
N ILE A 134 25.31 -13.32 -22.52
CA ILE A 134 26.40 -12.56 -23.10
C ILE A 134 27.26 -13.59 -23.84
N VAL A 135 27.16 -13.62 -25.18
CA VAL A 135 28.10 -14.39 -25.99
C VAL A 135 29.41 -13.65 -25.85
N ASP A 136 30.30 -14.18 -25.01
CA ASP A 136 31.70 -13.79 -24.95
C ASP A 136 32.23 -13.76 -26.37
N ARG A 137 32.47 -12.56 -26.89
CA ARG A 137 33.26 -12.40 -28.10
C ARG A 137 34.70 -12.74 -27.71
N PRO A 138 35.33 -13.78 -28.31
CA PRO A 138 36.74 -13.98 -28.07
C PRO A 138 37.48 -12.73 -28.58
N LEU A 139 38.31 -12.16 -27.71
CA LEU A 139 39.29 -11.14 -28.10
C LEU A 139 40.13 -11.73 -29.23
N ARG A 140 39.96 -11.20 -30.45
CA ARG A 140 40.95 -11.40 -31.50
C ARG A 140 42.20 -10.67 -31.05
N VAL A 141 43.13 -11.42 -30.49
CA VAL A 141 44.52 -11.01 -30.35
C VAL A 141 45.09 -11.02 -31.76
N PHE A 142 45.43 -9.84 -32.28
CA PHE A 142 46.24 -9.70 -33.49
C PHE A 142 47.69 -10.03 -33.18
#